data_AF-A0A1D9G2T3-F1
#
_entry.id   AF-A0A1D9G2T3-F1
#
_cell.length_a   1.000
_cell.length_b   1.000
_cell.length_c   1.000
_cell.angle_alpha   90.00
_cell.angle_beta   90.00
_cell.angle_gamma   90.00
#
_symmetry.space_group_name_H-M   'P 1'
#
loop_
_entity.id
_entity.type
_entity.pdbx_description
1 polymer ?
#
loop_
_entity_poly.entity_id
_entity_poly.type
_entity_poly.pdbx_seq_one_letter_code
_entity_poly.pdbx_strand_id
1 'polypeptide(L)'
;MVKRLQKTLMKSWSAKMLAVRKVTQQNKGKKTAGIDGKKALNNKQRLTLAANLKLYKKPQPTRRVWIDQPNRNEKRPLGIPTIYDRALQALVKQARLT
;
A
#
# COMPACT_ATOMS: atom_id res chain seq x y z
N MET A 1 8.27 25.03 -6.01
CA MET A 1 7.48 25.07 -4.76
C MET A 1 6.87 23.70 -4.41
N VAL A 2 6.14 23.06 -5.33
CA VAL A 2 5.39 21.81 -5.12
C VAL A 2 6.23 20.63 -4.57
N LYS A 3 7.43 20.37 -5.12
CA LYS A 3 8.28 19.24 -4.67
C LYS A 3 8.65 19.30 -3.17
N ARG A 4 8.76 20.49 -2.57
CA ARG A 4 9.06 20.63 -1.13
C ARG A 4 7.85 20.21 -0.30
N LEU A 5 6.66 20.67 -0.65
CA LEU A 5 5.40 20.30 0.02
C LEU A 5 5.12 18.81 -0.09
N GLN A 6 5.33 18.21 -1.27
CA GLN A 6 5.19 16.77 -1.48
C GLN A 6 6.11 15.97 -0.53
N LYS A 7 7.38 16.37 -0.43
CA LYS A 7 8.33 15.75 0.50
C LYS A 7 7.91 15.91 1.96
N THR A 8 7.40 17.09 2.34
CA THR A 8 6.89 17.35 3.69
C THR A 8 5.68 16.47 4.01
N LEU A 9 4.70 16.41 3.09
CA LEU A 9 3.50 15.58 3.25
C LEU A 9 3.87 14.10 3.42
N MET A 10 4.78 13.59 2.58
CA MET A 10 5.23 12.19 2.63
C MET A 10 5.99 11.85 3.93
N LYS A 11 6.51 12.84 4.65
CA LYS A 11 7.14 12.65 5.96
C LYS A 11 6.14 12.77 7.12
N SER A 12 5.00 13.42 6.89
CA SER A 12 3.99 13.67 7.93
C SER A 12 3.42 12.38 8.51
N TRP A 13 3.27 12.37 9.84
CA TRP A 13 2.62 11.28 10.55
C TRP A 13 1.17 11.06 10.09
N SER A 14 0.41 12.15 9.90
CA SER A 14 -0.99 12.08 9.50
C SER A 14 -1.16 11.43 8.13
N ALA A 15 -0.32 11.81 7.15
CA ALA A 15 -0.34 11.23 5.81
C ALA A 15 -0.02 9.73 5.84
N LYS A 16 1.01 9.32 6.61
CA LYS A 16 1.35 7.90 6.80
C LYS A 16 0.19 7.12 7.41
N MET A 17 -0.46 7.67 8.43
CA MET A 17 -1.63 7.05 9.07
C MET A 17 -2.81 6.92 8.10
N LEU A 18 -3.10 7.95 7.30
CA LEU A 18 -4.15 7.89 6.29
C LEU A 18 -3.86 6.84 5.21
N ALA A 19 -2.60 6.74 4.77
CA ALA A 19 -2.17 5.72 3.82
C ALA A 19 -2.34 4.29 4.36
N VAL A 20 -1.92 4.06 5.62
CA VAL A 20 -2.12 2.77 6.31
C VAL A 20 -3.61 2.45 6.47
N ARG A 21 -4.43 3.42 6.87
CA ARG A 21 -5.89 3.27 7.01
C ARG A 21 -6.53 2.88 5.67
N LYS A 22 -6.16 3.57 4.59
CA LYS A 22 -6.68 3.28 3.25
C LYS A 22 -6.42 1.82 2.86
N VAL A 23 -5.19 1.36 3.04
CA VAL A 23 -4.78 0.00 2.63
C VAL A 23 -5.36 -1.09 3.53
N THR A 24 -5.35 -0.88 4.85
CA THR A 24 -5.70 -1.93 5.82
C THR A 24 -7.20 -1.99 6.16
N GLN A 25 -7.94 -0.90 5.98
CA GLN A 25 -9.35 -0.82 6.39
C GLN A 25 -10.33 -0.53 5.25
N GLN A 26 -9.95 0.29 4.25
CA GLN A 26 -10.91 0.80 3.26
C GLN A 26 -10.86 0.08 1.91
N ASN A 27 -9.68 -0.35 1.46
CA ASN A 27 -9.54 -0.99 0.15
C ASN A 27 -10.28 -2.34 0.06
N LYS A 28 -10.86 -2.64 -1.12
CA LYS A 28 -11.56 -3.93 -1.37
C LYS A 28 -10.64 -5.14 -1.12
N GLY A 29 -9.38 -5.08 -1.58
CA GLY A 29 -8.35 -6.10 -1.37
C GLY A 29 -7.61 -6.04 -0.02
N LYS A 30 -8.19 -5.44 1.02
CA LYS A 30 -7.53 -5.26 2.33
C LYS A 30 -7.16 -6.58 3.02
N LYS A 31 -7.91 -7.66 2.77
CA LYS A 31 -7.67 -9.01 3.32
C LYS A 31 -6.73 -9.87 2.46
N THR A 32 -6.23 -9.35 1.34
CA THR A 32 -5.36 -10.11 0.44
C THR A 32 -3.90 -9.98 0.88
N ALA A 33 -3.23 -11.11 1.12
CA ALA A 33 -1.82 -11.15 1.46
C ALA A 33 -0.92 -11.00 0.22
N GLY A 34 0.21 -10.32 0.42
CA GLY A 34 1.35 -10.35 -0.50
C GLY A 34 2.20 -11.61 -0.28
N ILE A 35 3.48 -11.56 -0.68
CA ILE A 35 4.41 -12.68 -0.49
C ILE A 35 4.77 -12.91 0.99
N ASP A 36 4.58 -11.88 1.83
CA ASP A 36 4.83 -11.90 3.27
C ASP A 36 3.72 -12.59 4.09
N GLY A 37 2.64 -13.04 3.46
CA GLY A 37 1.53 -13.74 4.12
C GLY A 37 0.66 -12.85 5.03
N LYS A 38 0.98 -11.56 5.20
CA LYS A 38 0.26 -10.66 6.10
C LYS A 38 -1.02 -10.15 5.44
N LYS A 39 -2.17 -10.45 6.05
CA LYS A 39 -3.51 -10.13 5.53
C LYS A 39 -4.32 -9.14 6.38
N ALA A 40 -4.25 -9.27 7.70
CA ALA A 40 -5.02 -8.44 8.63
C ALA A 40 -4.09 -7.97 9.74
N LEU A 41 -3.85 -6.66 9.79
CA LEU A 41 -3.05 -6.06 10.86
C LEU A 41 -3.96 -5.67 12.02
N ASN A 42 -3.52 -5.97 13.24
CA ASN A 42 -4.12 -5.44 14.46
C ASN A 42 -3.77 -3.94 14.65
N ASN A 43 -4.40 -3.27 15.61
CA ASN A 43 -4.21 -1.83 15.80
C ASN A 43 -2.75 -1.46 16.11
N LYS A 44 -2.06 -2.23 16.95
CA LYS A 44 -0.64 -2.01 17.27
C LYS A 44 0.24 -2.13 16.02
N GLN A 45 0.05 -3.18 15.22
CA GLN A 45 0.77 -3.40 13.97
C GLN A 45 0.53 -2.29 12.95
N ARG A 46 -0.67 -1.68 12.90
CA ARG A 46 -0.95 -0.54 12.02
C ARG A 46 -0.15 0.71 12.44
N LEU A 47 -0.08 0.98 13.74
CA LEU A 47 0.72 2.08 14.28
C LEU A 47 2.21 1.86 14.01
N THR A 48 2.70 0.64 14.26
CA THR A 48 4.07 0.23 13.93
C THR A 48 4.36 0.34 12.44
N LEU A 49 3.41 -0.03 11.57
CA LEU A 49 3.55 0.12 10.13
C LEU A 49 3.67 1.59 9.73
N ALA A 50 2.82 2.46 10.27
CA ALA A 50 2.88 3.90 9.98
C ALA A 50 4.21 4.52 10.43
N ALA A 51 4.71 4.14 11.60
CA ALA A 51 6.03 4.57 12.10
C ALA A 51 7.18 4.10 11.21
N ASN A 52 7.10 2.87 10.71
CA ASN A 52 8.15 2.27 9.91
C ASN A 52 8.10 2.62 8.42
N LEU A 53 7.09 3.35 7.93
CA LEU A 53 7.01 3.77 6.54
C LEU A 53 8.16 4.73 6.19
N LYS A 54 9.07 4.25 5.35
CA LYS A 54 10.22 4.96 4.79
C LYS A 54 10.14 4.95 3.26
N LEU A 55 10.47 6.10 2.64
CA LEU A 55 10.34 6.32 1.20
C LEU A 55 11.35 5.52 0.38
N TYR A 56 12.58 5.43 0.85
CA TYR A 56 13.69 4.81 0.14
C TYR A 56 13.94 3.38 0.64
N LYS A 57 12.90 2.55 0.64
CA LYS A 57 13.02 1.13 0.97
C LYS A 57 12.95 0.30 -0.31
N LYS A 58 13.86 -0.66 -0.47
CA LYS A 58 13.81 -1.62 -1.57
C LYS A 58 12.49 -2.41 -1.49
N PRO A 59 11.65 -2.41 -2.55
CA PRO A 59 10.37 -3.09 -2.53
C PRO A 59 10.56 -4.61 -2.51
N GLN A 60 9.59 -5.32 -1.94
CA GLN A 60 9.57 -6.78 -2.00
C GLN A 60 8.98 -7.27 -3.32
N PRO A 61 9.34 -8.50 -3.76
CA PRO A 61 8.73 -9.11 -4.92
C PRO A 61 7.22 -9.25 -4.73
N THR A 62 6.51 -9.11 -5.85
CA THR A 62 5.05 -9.12 -5.86
C THR A 62 4.52 -10.54 -6.00
N ARG A 63 3.49 -10.92 -5.24
CA ARG A 63 2.85 -12.23 -5.38
C ARG A 63 1.98 -12.27 -6.63
N ARG A 64 2.22 -13.22 -7.54
CA ARG A 64 1.43 -13.39 -8.77
C ARG A 64 0.22 -14.29 -8.52
N VAL A 65 -0.94 -13.87 -9.00
CA VAL A 65 -2.20 -14.63 -8.95
C VAL A 65 -2.91 -14.48 -10.27
N TRP A 66 -3.40 -15.58 -10.84
CA TRP A 66 -4.27 -15.54 -12.00
C TRP A 66 -5.70 -15.24 -11.57
N ILE A 67 -6.32 -14.25 -12.20
CA ILE A 67 -7.73 -13.92 -11.99
C ILE A 67 -8.45 -13.88 -13.33
N ASP A 68 -9.71 -14.26 -13.33
CA ASP A 68 -10.52 -14.29 -14.54
C ASP A 68 -10.81 -12.86 -15.03
N GLN A 69 -10.80 -12.67 -16.35
CA GLN A 69 -11.21 -11.40 -16.94
C GLN A 69 -12.73 -11.28 -16.90
N PRO A 70 -13.27 -10.10 -16.54
CA PRO A 70 -14.69 -9.87 -16.71
C PRO A 70 -15.02 -9.93 -18.20
N ASN A 71 -16.04 -10.74 -18.56
CA ASN A 71 -16.58 -10.89 -19.90
C ASN A 71 -15.67 -11.59 -20.94
N ARG A 72 -14.61 -12.31 -20.50
CA ARG A 72 -13.79 -13.18 -21.38
C ARG A 72 -13.40 -14.46 -20.64
N ASN A 73 -13.27 -15.58 -21.37
CA ASN A 73 -12.75 -16.86 -20.84
C ASN A 73 -11.21 -16.89 -20.69
N GLU A 74 -10.60 -15.72 -20.46
CA GLU A 74 -9.16 -15.57 -20.34
C GLU A 74 -8.78 -15.17 -18.91
N LYS A 75 -7.65 -15.69 -18.43
CA LYS A 75 -7.06 -15.29 -17.16
C LYS A 75 -6.06 -14.16 -17.38
N ARG A 76 -6.00 -13.21 -16.45
CA ARG A 76 -4.95 -12.18 -16.40
C ARG A 76 -4.10 -12.32 -15.13
N PRO A 77 -2.78 -12.04 -15.21
CA PRO A 77 -1.94 -12.07 -14.03
C PRO A 77 -2.14 -10.79 -13.21
N LEU A 78 -2.45 -10.95 -11.93
CA LEU A 78 -2.47 -9.88 -10.94
C LEU A 78 -1.22 -9.97 -10.04
N GLY A 79 -0.53 -8.85 -9.90
CA GLY A 79 0.52 -8.69 -8.91
C GLY A 79 -0.02 -8.09 -7.61
N ILE A 80 0.10 -8.82 -6.50
CA ILE A 80 -0.29 -8.37 -5.16
C ILE A 80 0.95 -8.05 -4.32
N PRO A 81 1.25 -6.76 -4.06
CA PRO A 81 2.38 -6.36 -3.23
C PRO A 81 2.10 -6.63 -1.75
N THR A 82 3.15 -6.52 -0.93
CA THR A 82 3.02 -6.56 0.54
C THR A 82 2.15 -5.41 1.07
N ILE A 83 1.66 -5.53 2.30
CA ILE A 83 0.94 -4.42 2.94
C ILE A 83 1.84 -3.18 3.05
N TYR A 84 3.13 -3.37 3.33
CA TYR A 84 4.10 -2.27 3.42
C TYR A 84 4.19 -1.51 2.09
N ASP A 85 4.39 -2.24 0.98
CA ASP A 85 4.55 -1.62 -0.33
C ASP A 85 3.26 -0.93 -0.80
N ARG A 86 2.10 -1.54 -0.53
CA ARG A 86 0.79 -0.89 -0.80
C ARG A 86 0.61 0.39 0.00
N ALA A 87 1.01 0.40 1.27
CA ALA A 87 0.92 1.59 2.12
C ALA A 87 1.88 2.70 1.63
N LEU A 88 3.08 2.33 1.20
CA LEU A 88 4.03 3.27 0.61
C LEU A 88 3.50 3.85 -0.72
N GLN A 89 2.93 3.02 -1.59
CA GLN A 89 2.28 3.47 -2.82
C GLN A 89 1.11 4.42 -2.55
N ALA A 90 0.28 4.12 -1.54
CA ALA A 90 -0.83 4.99 -1.14
C ALA A 90 -0.34 6.35 -0.62
N LEU A 91 0.76 6.37 0.14
CA LEU A 91 1.39 7.60 0.63
C LEU A 91 1.93 8.47 -0.51
N VAL A 92 2.64 7.87 -1.46
CA VAL A 92 3.13 8.58 -2.66
C VAL A 92 1.97 9.12 -3.49
N LYS A 93 0.89 8.33 -3.63
CA LYS A 93 -0.31 8.74 -4.34
C LYS A 93 -0.97 9.97 -3.71
N GLN A 94 -1.03 10.07 -2.39
CA GLN A 94 -1.55 11.25 -1.70
C GLN A 94 -0.76 12.52 -2.03
N ALA A 95 0.57 12.44 -2.06
CA ALA A 95 1.42 13.59 -2.37
C ALA A 95 1.46 13.96 -3.85
N ARG A 96 1.10 13.05 -4.76
CA ARG A 96 1.06 13.33 -6.21
C ARG A 96 -0.29 13.88 -6.67
N LEU A 97 -1.36 13.66 -5.90
CA LEU A 97 -2.71 14.14 -6.19
C LEU A 97 -2.97 15.57 -5.69
N THR A 98 -2.03 16.15 -4.96
CA THR A 98 -1.99 17.55 -4.52
C THR A 98 -0.95 18.32 -5.30
#